data_AF-S3A7N5-F1
#
_entry.id   AF-S3A7N5-F1
#
_cell.length_a   1.000
_cell.length_b   1.000
_cell.length_c   1.000
_cell.angle_alpha   90.00
_cell.angle_beta   90.00
_cell.angle_gamma   90.00
#
_symmetry.space_group_name_H-M   'P 1'
#
loop_
_entity.id
_entity.type
_entity.pdbx_description
1 polymer ?
#
loop_
_entity_poly.entity_id
_entity_poly.type
_entity_poly.pdbx_seq_one_letter_code
_entity_poly.pdbx_strand_id
1 'polypeptide(L)'
;MIRVFNAKPPYATYVGAFTTGEPVCTFQEIPGQDGLLRRAIVFNLVPLDASTSLLSPHPGRLRMLKPQIVRWDPPDASDISVVVDATELPPGDRVVSRVEFQLQADFGHWLEERGTPPSRLRLPVAGTIIEPDMYVESEGWLVEAKKSTGREYVRMAIGQVLDYVHNARTLDTVTTPMILLPGRAEVDLMELSADLGITLATRDGDSFELLRP
;
A
#
# COMPACT_ATOMS: atom_id res chain seq x y z
N MET A 1 6.62 -16.30 -20.23
CA MET A 1 7.83 -15.64 -19.67
C MET A 1 8.27 -14.53 -20.61
N ILE A 2 8.38 -13.30 -20.10
CA ILE A 2 8.75 -12.08 -20.82
C ILE A 2 10.10 -11.62 -20.30
N ARG A 3 11.04 -11.27 -21.18
CA ARG A 3 12.34 -10.69 -20.81
C ARG A 3 12.34 -9.21 -21.10
N VAL A 4 12.54 -8.39 -20.07
CA VAL A 4 12.49 -6.92 -20.19
C VAL A 4 13.89 -6.35 -20.23
N PHE A 5 14.09 -5.39 -21.14
CA PHE A 5 15.33 -4.63 -21.29
C PHE A 5 15.00 -3.13 -21.27
N ASN A 6 15.81 -2.36 -20.54
CA ASN A 6 15.77 -0.90 -20.60
C ASN A 6 16.82 -0.44 -21.62
N ALA A 7 16.37 0.04 -22.79
CA ALA A 7 17.24 0.42 -23.90
C ALA A 7 17.52 1.93 -23.86
N LYS A 8 18.81 2.29 -23.75
CA LYS A 8 19.33 3.66 -23.94
C LYS A 8 20.46 3.58 -24.96
N PRO A 9 20.21 3.94 -26.24
CA PRO A 9 21.21 3.78 -27.31
C PRO A 9 22.59 4.33 -26.91
N PRO A 10 23.68 3.59 -27.15
CA PRO A 10 23.77 2.32 -27.88
C PRO A 10 23.57 1.05 -27.00
N TYR A 11 23.24 1.21 -25.72
CA TYR A 11 23.21 0.11 -24.75
C TYR A 11 21.79 -0.35 -24.41
N ALA A 12 21.67 -1.60 -23.95
CA ALA A 12 20.48 -2.13 -23.33
C ALA A 12 20.85 -2.81 -22.01
N THR A 13 20.10 -2.51 -20.95
CA THR A 13 20.27 -3.13 -19.64
C THR A 13 19.21 -4.21 -19.46
N TYR A 14 19.61 -5.44 -19.17
CA TYR A 14 18.67 -6.50 -18.82
C TYR A 14 18.04 -6.21 -17.45
N VAL A 15 16.71 -6.11 -17.41
CA VAL A 15 15.95 -5.81 -16.19
C VAL A 15 15.57 -7.09 -15.46
N GLY A 16 15.19 -8.13 -16.21
CA GLY A 16 14.81 -9.42 -15.64
C GLY A 16 13.75 -10.19 -16.42
N ALA A 17 13.33 -11.28 -15.80
CA ALA A 17 12.27 -12.16 -16.24
C ALA A 17 10.95 -11.82 -15.53
N PHE A 18 9.88 -11.75 -16.32
CA PHE A 18 8.52 -11.45 -15.88
C PHE A 18 7.53 -12.48 -16.41
N THR A 19 6.39 -12.58 -15.76
CA THR A 19 5.17 -13.19 -16.29
C THR A 19 4.08 -12.13 -16.44
N THR A 20 2.98 -12.47 -17.08
CA THR A 20 1.78 -11.62 -17.11
C THR A 20 0.98 -11.82 -15.82
N GLY A 21 0.50 -10.72 -15.26
CA GLY A 21 -0.52 -10.73 -14.20
C GLY A 21 -1.92 -10.93 -14.78
N GLU A 22 -2.91 -10.74 -13.92
CA GLU A 22 -4.33 -10.82 -14.24
C GLU A 22 -4.98 -9.46 -13.91
N PRO A 23 -5.61 -8.79 -14.89
CA PRO A 23 -5.67 -9.14 -16.32
C PRO A 23 -4.29 -9.05 -16.97
N VAL A 24 -4.10 -9.66 -18.14
CA VAL A 24 -2.80 -9.66 -18.85
C VAL A 24 -2.37 -8.24 -19.26
N CYS A 25 -3.32 -7.41 -19.68
CA CYS A 25 -3.09 -6.04 -20.04
C CYS A 25 -4.35 -5.18 -19.84
N THR A 26 -4.15 -3.89 -19.68
CA THR A 26 -5.20 -2.86 -19.65
C THR A 26 -5.00 -1.89 -20.82
N PHE A 27 -6.05 -1.14 -21.17
CA PHE A 27 -5.95 -0.06 -22.15
C PHE A 27 -5.97 1.28 -21.43
N GLN A 28 -5.03 2.17 -21.75
CA GLN A 28 -4.96 3.50 -21.17
C GLN A 28 -4.76 4.56 -22.25
N GLU A 29 -5.33 5.75 -22.05
CA GLU A 29 -5.03 6.90 -22.90
C GLU A 29 -3.81 7.62 -22.33
N ILE A 30 -2.71 7.60 -23.07
CA ILE A 30 -1.46 8.28 -22.68
C ILE A 30 -1.08 9.33 -23.73
N PRO A 31 -0.52 10.48 -23.31
CA PRO A 31 -0.01 11.47 -24.24
C PRO A 31 1.21 10.90 -25.00
N GLY A 32 1.18 11.00 -26.32
CA GLY A 32 2.35 10.75 -27.17
C GLY A 32 3.43 11.82 -26.98
N GLN A 33 4.59 11.63 -27.63
CA GLN A 33 5.64 12.67 -27.64
C GLN A 33 5.19 13.99 -28.26
N ASP A 34 4.16 13.95 -29.11
CA ASP A 34 3.48 15.09 -29.72
C ASP A 34 2.40 15.71 -28.82
N GLY A 35 2.18 15.18 -27.62
CA GLY A 35 1.14 15.63 -26.68
C GLY A 35 -0.27 15.15 -27.02
N LEU A 36 -0.46 14.44 -28.14
CA LEU A 36 -1.76 13.89 -28.53
C LEU A 36 -2.04 12.60 -27.76
N LEU A 37 -3.25 12.48 -27.22
CA LEU A 37 -3.67 11.26 -26.53
C LEU A 37 -3.75 10.09 -27.51
N ARG A 38 -3.16 8.96 -27.11
CA ARG A 38 -3.16 7.71 -27.85
C ARG A 38 -3.56 6.58 -26.93
N ARG A 39 -4.36 5.66 -27.45
CA ARG A 39 -4.71 4.43 -26.74
C ARG A 39 -3.49 3.49 -26.72
N ALA A 40 -2.94 3.26 -25.54
CA ALA A 40 -1.86 2.33 -25.28
C ALA A 40 -2.37 1.02 -24.68
N ILE A 41 -1.64 -0.06 -24.95
CA ILE A 41 -1.78 -1.34 -24.27
C ILE A 41 -0.74 -1.39 -23.16
N VAL A 42 -1.19 -1.44 -21.92
CA VAL A 42 -0.33 -1.50 -20.73
C VAL A 42 -0.33 -2.94 -20.22
N PHE A 43 0.81 -3.62 -20.36
CA PHE A 43 0.96 -4.99 -19.87
C PHE A 43 1.17 -5.01 -18.36
N ASN A 44 0.43 -5.90 -17.71
CA ASN A 44 0.54 -6.14 -16.28
C ASN A 44 1.65 -7.16 -16.07
N LEU A 45 2.85 -6.69 -15.72
CA LEU A 45 4.01 -7.57 -15.55
C LEU A 45 4.22 -7.91 -14.08
N VAL A 46 4.35 -9.21 -13.80
CA VAL A 46 4.69 -9.75 -12.48
C VAL A 46 6.13 -10.25 -12.52
N PRO A 47 7.04 -9.77 -11.64
CA PRO A 47 8.44 -10.19 -11.66
C PRO A 47 8.57 -11.67 -11.24
N LEU A 48 9.36 -12.43 -11.99
CA LEU A 48 9.79 -13.79 -11.63
C LEU A 48 11.21 -13.79 -11.08
N ASP A 49 12.10 -13.07 -11.77
CA ASP A 49 13.49 -12.83 -11.41
C ASP A 49 13.90 -11.51 -12.04
N ALA A 50 13.62 -10.40 -11.36
CA ALA A 50 13.80 -9.08 -11.92
C ALA A 50 14.19 -8.03 -10.87
N SER A 51 15.04 -7.11 -11.30
CA SER A 51 15.35 -5.90 -10.53
C SER A 51 14.38 -4.80 -10.94
N THR A 52 13.22 -4.74 -10.28
CA THR A 52 12.17 -3.74 -10.57
C THR A 52 12.65 -2.30 -10.44
N SER A 53 13.67 -2.05 -9.63
CA SER A 53 14.36 -0.75 -9.54
C SER A 53 14.95 -0.24 -10.87
N LEU A 54 15.23 -1.13 -11.83
CA LEU A 54 15.74 -0.79 -13.16
C LEU A 54 14.64 -0.41 -14.17
N LEU A 55 13.36 -0.59 -13.81
CA LEU A 55 12.21 -0.17 -14.62
C LEU A 55 11.98 1.34 -14.58
N SER A 56 12.35 2.01 -13.48
CA SER A 56 12.19 3.45 -13.38
C SER A 56 13.07 4.13 -14.45
N PRO A 57 12.54 5.11 -15.23
CA PRO A 57 13.35 5.80 -16.25
C PRO A 57 14.57 6.51 -15.63
N HIS A 58 14.50 6.80 -14.33
CA HIS A 58 15.55 7.41 -13.49
C HIS A 58 15.62 6.72 -12.12
N PRO A 59 16.25 5.53 -12.00
CA PRO A 59 16.32 4.75 -10.74
C PRO A 59 16.90 5.56 -9.57
N GLY A 60 17.86 6.44 -9.87
CA GLY A 60 18.50 7.29 -8.87
C GLY A 60 17.60 8.40 -8.31
N ARG A 61 16.55 8.83 -9.03
CA ARG A 61 15.72 9.97 -8.59
C ARG A 61 14.72 9.58 -7.51
N LEU A 62 14.07 8.42 -7.64
CA LEU A 62 13.17 7.88 -6.62
C LEU A 62 13.94 7.44 -5.36
N ARG A 63 15.16 6.90 -5.52
CA ARG A 63 16.04 6.55 -4.40
C ARG A 63 16.55 7.75 -3.59
N MET A 64 16.52 8.95 -4.19
CA MET A 64 16.88 10.22 -3.53
C MET A 64 15.68 10.93 -2.90
N LEU A 65 14.46 10.44 -3.12
CA LEU A 65 13.29 11.00 -2.45
C LEU A 65 13.38 10.64 -0.97
N LYS A 66 13.27 11.66 -0.13
CA LYS A 66 13.03 11.45 1.29
C LYS A 66 11.58 11.01 1.49
N PRO A 67 11.28 10.27 2.57
CA PRO A 67 9.91 10.06 2.99
C PRO A 67 9.12 11.37 3.01
N GLN A 68 7.89 11.32 2.51
CA GLN A 68 7.01 12.49 2.50
C GLN A 68 5.81 12.24 3.39
N ILE A 69 5.55 13.20 4.25
CA ILE A 69 4.34 13.24 5.07
C ILE A 69 3.46 14.32 4.46
N VAL A 70 2.23 13.93 4.10
CA VAL A 70 1.21 14.84 3.58
C VAL A 70 -0.09 14.64 4.34
N ARG A 71 -1.01 15.59 4.20
CA ARG A 71 -2.35 15.48 4.80
C ARG A 71 -3.01 14.18 4.34
N TRP A 72 -3.59 13.46 5.31
CA TRP A 72 -4.49 12.36 5.04
C TRP A 72 -5.91 12.89 4.86
N ASP A 73 -6.62 12.37 3.86
CA ASP A 73 -8.03 12.65 3.64
C ASP A 73 -8.79 11.33 3.72
N PRO A 74 -9.95 11.29 4.41
CA PRO A 74 -10.71 10.07 4.57
C PRO A 74 -11.19 9.53 3.22
N PRO A 75 -11.11 8.21 3.00
CA PRO A 75 -11.59 7.60 1.76
C PRO A 75 -13.12 7.72 1.67
N ASP A 76 -13.62 8.08 0.48
CA ASP A 76 -15.06 8.17 0.24
C ASP A 76 -15.67 6.77 0.07
N ALA A 77 -16.48 6.35 1.05
CA ALA A 77 -17.18 5.08 1.04
C ALA A 77 -18.55 5.13 0.31
N SER A 78 -18.98 6.31 -0.15
CA SER A 78 -20.30 6.56 -0.75
C SER A 78 -20.33 6.39 -2.28
N ASP A 79 -19.19 6.55 -2.96
CA ASP A 79 -19.08 6.52 -4.44
C ASP A 79 -18.72 5.14 -5.03
N ILE A 80 -19.02 4.05 -4.32
CA ILE A 80 -18.70 2.69 -4.79
C ILE A 80 -19.92 2.03 -5.44
N SER A 81 -20.07 2.25 -6.75
CA SER A 81 -20.79 1.37 -7.67
C SER A 81 -19.88 0.23 -8.14
N VAL A 82 -19.45 -0.67 -7.24
CA VAL A 82 -18.67 -1.86 -7.65
C VAL A 82 -19.63 -2.94 -8.16
N VAL A 83 -20.05 -2.75 -9.40
CA VAL A 83 -19.91 -3.79 -10.43
C VAL A 83 -18.84 -3.26 -11.37
N VAL A 84 -17.58 -3.27 -10.91
CA VAL A 84 -16.43 -3.06 -11.79
C VAL A 84 -15.69 -4.37 -11.81
N ASP A 85 -15.78 -5.03 -12.95
CA ASP A 85 -15.11 -6.26 -13.30
C ASP A 85 -13.64 -6.16 -12.85
N ALA A 86 -13.09 -7.23 -12.25
CA ALA A 86 -11.77 -7.27 -11.62
C ALA A 86 -10.58 -7.10 -12.61
N THR A 87 -10.84 -6.53 -13.78
CA THR A 87 -9.96 -6.44 -14.95
C THR A 87 -9.55 -5.02 -15.33
N GLU A 88 -9.83 -3.99 -14.51
CA GLU A 88 -9.51 -2.59 -14.89
C GLU A 88 -8.52 -1.85 -13.98
N LEU A 89 -7.99 -2.46 -12.91
CA LEU A 89 -7.00 -1.78 -12.07
C LEU A 89 -5.55 -2.08 -12.50
N PRO A 90 -4.64 -1.08 -12.49
CA PRO A 90 -3.21 -1.27 -12.63
C PRO A 90 -2.66 -2.24 -11.57
N PRO A 91 -1.61 -3.04 -11.86
CA PRO A 91 -0.95 -3.87 -10.86
C PRO A 91 -0.27 -2.96 -9.84
N GLY A 92 -0.83 -2.91 -8.63
CA GLY A 92 -0.39 -2.02 -7.56
C GLY A 92 -1.54 -1.26 -6.90
N ASP A 93 -2.67 -1.11 -7.59
CA ASP A 93 -3.87 -0.54 -7.00
C ASP A 93 -4.62 -1.63 -6.23
N ARG A 94 -4.58 -1.50 -4.90
CA ARG A 94 -5.35 -2.32 -3.96
C ARG A 94 -6.83 -2.16 -4.27
N VAL A 95 -7.52 -3.26 -4.57
CA VAL A 95 -8.99 -3.30 -4.56
C VAL A 95 -9.44 -3.19 -3.10
N VAL A 96 -9.57 -1.96 -2.62
CA VAL A 96 -10.05 -1.70 -1.26
C VAL A 96 -11.57 -1.88 -1.25
N SER A 97 -12.07 -2.70 -0.33
CA SER A 97 -13.50 -2.92 -0.20
C SER A 97 -14.17 -1.72 0.49
N ARG A 98 -15.45 -1.49 0.22
CA ARG A 98 -16.27 -0.49 0.93
C ARG A 98 -16.19 -0.60 2.45
N VAL A 99 -16.13 -1.83 2.98
CA VAL A 99 -15.99 -2.10 4.42
C VAL A 99 -14.66 -1.55 4.96
N GLU A 100 -13.59 -1.68 4.19
CA GLU A 100 -12.26 -1.21 4.58
C GLU A 100 -12.14 0.32 4.50
N PHE A 101 -12.72 0.95 3.47
CA PHE A 101 -12.83 2.42 3.43
C PHE A 101 -13.65 2.98 4.58
N GLN A 102 -14.81 2.39 4.88
CA GLN A 102 -15.59 2.81 6.03
C GLN A 102 -14.82 2.61 7.34
N LEU A 103 -14.08 1.51 7.46
CA LEU A 103 -13.24 1.24 8.62
C LEU A 103 -12.13 2.29 8.78
N GLN A 104 -11.48 2.67 7.68
CA GLN A 104 -10.46 3.70 7.66
C GLN A 104 -11.05 5.08 7.98
N ALA A 105 -12.17 5.47 7.36
CA ALA A 105 -12.82 6.75 7.62
C ALA A 105 -13.21 6.90 9.10
N ASP A 106 -13.86 5.89 9.67
CA ASP A 106 -14.32 5.93 11.06
C ASP A 106 -13.13 5.93 12.05
N PHE A 107 -12.06 5.20 11.75
CA PHE A 107 -10.85 5.23 12.58
C PHE A 107 -10.13 6.58 12.47
N GLY A 108 -10.09 7.18 11.28
CA GLY A 108 -9.58 8.53 11.06
C GLY A 108 -10.32 9.58 11.88
N HIS A 109 -11.66 9.54 11.90
CA HIS A 109 -12.46 10.42 12.74
C HIS A 109 -12.21 10.21 14.23
N TRP A 110 -12.15 8.95 14.68
CA TRP A 110 -11.82 8.63 16.07
C TRP A 110 -10.44 9.15 16.49
N LEU A 111 -9.45 9.13 15.59
CA LEU A 111 -8.12 9.71 15.79
C LEU A 111 -8.16 11.25 15.84
N GLU A 112 -8.94 11.89 14.97
CA GLU A 112 -9.14 13.34 14.96
C GLU A 112 -9.78 13.84 16.26
N GLU A 113 -10.83 13.17 16.74
CA GLU A 113 -11.51 13.50 18.01
C GLU A 113 -10.58 13.40 19.22
N ARG A 114 -9.57 12.54 19.14
CA ARG A 114 -8.54 12.36 20.18
C ARG A 114 -7.36 13.30 20.05
N GLY A 115 -7.33 14.16 19.03
CA GLY A 115 -6.23 15.08 18.79
C GLY A 115 -4.96 14.42 18.25
N THR A 116 -5.07 13.20 17.70
CA THR A 116 -3.98 12.44 17.10
C THR A 116 -4.29 12.14 15.62
N PRO A 117 -4.48 13.17 14.78
CA PRO A 117 -4.98 12.97 13.42
C PRO A 117 -4.01 12.13 12.57
N PRO A 118 -4.53 11.32 11.64
CA PRO A 118 -3.69 10.57 10.72
C PRO A 118 -3.07 11.49 9.66
N SER A 119 -1.92 11.05 9.16
CA SER A 119 -1.21 11.60 8.02
C SER A 119 -0.97 10.50 6.98
N ARG A 120 -0.69 10.91 5.75
CA ARG A 120 -0.30 10.00 4.66
C ARG A 120 1.23 10.00 4.55
N LEU A 121 1.83 8.83 4.73
CA LEU A 121 3.27 8.64 4.63
C LEU A 121 3.64 7.94 3.33
N ARG A 122 4.50 8.57 2.53
CA ARG A 122 5.08 7.99 1.32
C ARG A 122 6.50 7.54 1.59
N LEU A 123 6.76 6.24 1.43
CA LEU A 123 8.09 5.64 1.61
C LEU A 123 8.66 5.21 0.24
N PRO A 124 9.67 5.93 -0.28
CA PRO A 124 10.37 5.50 -1.50
C PRO A 124 11.24 4.27 -1.21
N VAL A 125 10.92 3.13 -1.81
CA VAL A 125 11.59 1.85 -1.60
C VAL A 125 11.92 1.21 -2.94
N ALA A 126 13.20 0.92 -3.19
CA ALA A 126 13.67 0.16 -4.36
C ALA A 126 13.08 0.59 -5.73
N GLY A 127 12.80 1.89 -5.93
CA GLY A 127 12.25 2.41 -7.19
C GLY A 127 10.72 2.41 -7.27
N THR A 128 10.03 2.08 -6.17
CA THR A 128 8.58 2.28 -5.98
C THR A 128 8.33 3.18 -4.76
N ILE A 129 7.07 3.52 -4.53
CA ILE A 129 6.58 4.14 -3.29
C ILE A 129 5.65 3.12 -2.64
N ILE A 130 5.87 2.83 -1.36
CA ILE A 130 4.93 2.09 -0.52
C ILE A 130 4.32 3.06 0.50
N GLU A 131 3.06 2.84 0.84
CA GLU A 131 2.29 3.73 1.70
C GLU A 131 1.44 2.87 2.66
N PRO A 132 1.55 3.04 3.99
CA PRO A 132 0.54 2.52 4.90
C PRO A 132 -0.81 3.22 4.64
N ASP A 133 -1.91 2.58 5.04
CA ASP A 133 -3.24 3.19 4.93
C ASP A 133 -3.32 4.49 5.75
N MET A 134 -2.65 4.53 6.91
CA MET A 134 -2.46 5.74 7.71
C MET A 134 -1.11 5.75 8.45
N TYR A 135 -0.63 6.95 8.76
CA TYR A 135 0.49 7.19 9.66
C TYR A 135 0.07 8.15 10.78
N VAL A 136 0.09 7.71 12.03
CA VAL A 136 -0.26 8.56 13.18
C VAL A 136 1.02 9.09 13.79
N GLU A 137 1.40 10.31 13.42
CA GLU A 137 2.74 10.87 13.72
C GLU A 137 3.02 10.98 15.22
N SER A 138 2.03 11.41 15.99
CA SER A 138 2.15 11.63 17.44
C SER A 138 2.45 10.34 18.21
N GLU A 139 2.01 9.20 17.67
CA GLU A 139 2.14 7.88 18.29
C GLU A 139 3.17 6.99 17.55
N GLY A 140 3.62 7.42 16.37
CA GLY A 140 4.48 6.65 15.48
C GLY A 140 3.81 5.44 14.82
N TRP A 141 2.47 5.37 14.78
CA TRP A 141 1.76 4.19 14.25
C TRP A 141 1.76 4.13 12.73
N LEU A 142 2.21 3.01 12.17
CA LEU A 142 2.06 2.67 10.75
C LEU A 142 0.89 1.68 10.62
N VAL A 143 -0.25 2.19 10.16
CA VAL A 143 -1.54 1.50 10.22
C VAL A 143 -1.86 0.85 8.88
N GLU A 144 -2.20 -0.44 8.93
CA GLU A 144 -2.75 -1.21 7.81
C GLU A 144 -4.15 -1.71 8.19
N ALA A 145 -5.18 -1.24 7.49
CA ALA A 145 -6.55 -1.65 7.69
C ALA A 145 -6.87 -2.91 6.87
N LYS A 146 -7.74 -3.79 7.37
CA LYS A 146 -8.27 -4.91 6.58
C LYS A 146 -9.77 -5.02 6.75
N LYS A 147 -10.47 -5.35 5.66
CA LYS A 147 -11.92 -5.60 5.67
C LYS A 147 -12.39 -6.79 6.50
N SER A 148 -11.50 -7.67 6.95
CA SER A 148 -11.85 -8.94 7.58
C SER A 148 -10.80 -9.37 8.60
N THR A 149 -11.27 -10.06 9.65
CA THR A 149 -10.44 -10.74 10.66
C THR A 149 -9.94 -12.11 10.18
N GLY A 150 -10.25 -12.50 8.94
CA GLY A 150 -9.80 -13.76 8.36
C GLY A 150 -8.28 -13.88 8.32
N ARG A 151 -7.78 -15.09 8.59
CA ARG A 151 -6.35 -15.39 8.72
C ARG A 151 -5.49 -14.90 7.57
N GLU A 152 -5.98 -14.98 6.34
CA GLU A 152 -5.28 -14.51 5.15
C GLU A 152 -5.05 -12.98 5.18
N TYR A 153 -6.06 -12.22 5.59
CA TYR A 153 -6.01 -10.76 5.68
C TYR A 153 -5.06 -10.32 6.80
N VAL A 154 -5.15 -10.96 7.97
CA VAL A 154 -4.28 -10.64 9.10
C VAL A 154 -2.83 -10.95 8.77
N ARG A 155 -2.52 -12.12 8.19
CA ARG A 155 -1.14 -12.47 7.80
C ARG A 155 -0.58 -11.54 6.72
N MET A 156 -1.42 -11.13 5.77
CA MET A 156 -1.04 -10.16 4.76
C MET A 156 -0.73 -8.80 5.41
N ALA A 157 -1.59 -8.34 6.34
CA ALA A 157 -1.37 -7.10 7.07
C ALA A 157 -0.07 -7.13 7.89
N ILE A 158 0.21 -8.25 8.58
CA ILE A 158 1.48 -8.46 9.31
C ILE A 158 2.68 -8.22 8.39
N GLY A 159 2.69 -8.84 7.20
CA GLY A 159 3.77 -8.65 6.24
C GLY A 159 3.94 -7.19 5.82
N GLN A 160 2.83 -6.52 5.53
CA GLN A 160 2.83 -5.12 5.10
C GLN A 160 3.32 -4.16 6.20
N VAL A 161 2.80 -4.25 7.42
CA VAL A 161 3.19 -3.33 8.50
C VAL A 161 4.65 -3.50 8.89
N LEU A 162 5.17 -4.73 8.88
CA LEU A 162 6.59 -4.99 9.14
C LEU A 162 7.48 -4.46 8.01
N ASP A 163 7.03 -4.54 6.75
CA ASP A 163 7.72 -3.93 5.62
C ASP A 163 7.75 -2.39 5.74
N TYR A 164 6.64 -1.76 6.10
CA TYR A 164 6.61 -0.32 6.35
C TYR A 164 7.56 0.09 7.47
N VAL A 165 7.51 -0.58 8.62
CA VAL A 165 8.40 -0.30 9.76
C VAL A 165 9.87 -0.47 9.36
N HIS A 166 10.21 -1.51 8.59
CA HIS A 166 11.57 -1.72 8.10
C HIS A 166 12.07 -0.54 7.26
N ASN A 167 11.24 -0.08 6.31
CA ASN A 167 11.61 1.00 5.40
C ASN A 167 11.47 2.40 6.02
N ALA A 168 10.64 2.54 7.06
CA ALA A 168 10.48 3.77 7.82
C ALA A 168 11.63 4.05 8.80
N ARG A 169 12.61 3.14 8.95
CA ARG A 169 13.82 3.36 9.77
C ARG A 169 14.67 4.57 9.35
N THR A 170 14.45 5.08 8.14
CA THR A 170 15.08 6.33 7.68
C THR A 170 14.41 7.59 8.23
N LEU A 171 13.27 7.47 8.90
CA LEU A 171 12.66 8.55 9.66
C LEU A 171 13.39 8.70 11.00
N ASP A 172 13.51 9.93 11.48
CA ASP A 172 14.09 10.23 12.81
C ASP A 172 13.10 9.93 13.97
N THR A 173 12.05 9.13 13.71
CA THR A 173 10.96 8.82 14.64
C THR A 173 10.86 7.32 14.84
N VAL A 174 10.61 6.90 16.08
CA VAL A 174 10.28 5.50 16.40
C VAL A 174 8.92 5.18 15.79
N THR A 175 8.89 4.20 14.88
CA THR A 175 7.65 3.72 14.28
C THR A 175 7.25 2.37 14.85
N THR A 176 5.95 2.17 15.05
CA THR A 176 5.38 0.92 15.54
C THR A 176 4.31 0.40 14.58
N PRO A 177 4.29 -0.91 14.30
CA PRO A 177 3.32 -1.49 13.38
C PRO A 177 1.94 -1.58 14.03
N MET A 178 0.89 -1.26 13.27
CA MET A 178 -0.50 -1.37 13.72
C MET A 178 -1.39 -1.99 12.64
N ILE A 179 -2.26 -2.93 13.04
CA ILE A 179 -3.29 -3.49 12.15
C ILE A 179 -4.67 -3.05 12.65
N LEU A 180 -5.47 -2.50 11.73
CA LEU A 180 -6.84 -2.08 11.99
C LEU A 180 -7.83 -3.12 11.44
N LEU A 181 -8.70 -3.65 12.30
CA LEU A 181 -9.66 -4.70 11.99
C LEU A 181 -11.11 -4.29 12.35
N PRO A 182 -12.12 -4.83 11.64
CA PRO A 182 -13.52 -4.54 11.92
C PRO A 182 -14.04 -5.20 13.20
N GLY A 183 -13.24 -6.05 13.83
CA GLY A 183 -13.54 -6.76 15.08
C GLY A 183 -12.33 -7.56 15.55
N ARG A 184 -12.48 -8.32 16.64
CA ARG A 184 -11.41 -9.16 17.19
C ARG A 184 -11.07 -10.33 16.27
N ALA A 185 -9.78 -10.57 16.07
CA ALA A 185 -9.26 -11.74 15.36
C ALA A 185 -9.27 -12.98 16.27
N GLU A 186 -8.98 -14.15 15.68
CA GLU A 186 -8.74 -15.38 16.45
C GLU A 186 -7.57 -15.21 17.42
N VAL A 187 -7.65 -15.87 18.58
CA VAL A 187 -6.69 -15.72 19.68
C VAL A 187 -5.25 -15.96 19.21
N ASP A 188 -5.01 -16.99 18.41
CA ASP A 188 -3.66 -17.33 17.94
C ASP A 188 -3.07 -16.26 17.01
N LEU A 189 -3.91 -15.51 16.29
CA LEU A 189 -3.48 -14.39 15.46
C LEU A 189 -3.23 -13.13 16.27
N MET A 190 -3.96 -12.94 17.37
CA MET A 190 -3.70 -11.88 18.33
C MET A 190 -2.37 -12.12 19.06
N GLU A 191 -2.12 -13.35 19.50
CA GLU A 191 -0.84 -13.77 20.12
C GLU A 191 0.32 -13.60 19.14
N LEU A 192 0.18 -14.06 17.88
CA LEU A 192 1.19 -13.85 16.85
C LEU A 192 1.49 -12.36 16.61
N SER A 193 0.46 -11.51 16.60
CA SER A 193 0.63 -10.07 16.41
C SER A 193 1.38 -9.45 17.59
N ALA A 194 1.04 -9.85 18.83
CA ALA A 194 1.73 -9.41 20.03
C ALA A 194 3.20 -9.86 20.06
N ASP A 195 3.50 -11.12 19.73
CA ASP A 195 4.86 -11.64 19.65
C ASP A 195 5.74 -10.87 18.65
N LEU A 196 5.14 -10.31 17.60
CA LEU A 196 5.80 -9.49 16.59
C LEU A 196 5.84 -7.99 16.93
N GLY A 197 5.32 -7.58 18.08
CA GLY A 197 5.27 -6.19 18.51
C GLY A 197 4.26 -5.34 17.74
N ILE A 198 3.19 -5.95 17.22
CA ILE A 198 2.15 -5.30 16.41
C ILE A 198 0.96 -4.93 17.31
N THR A 199 0.60 -3.65 17.32
CA THR A 199 -0.63 -3.20 17.99
C THR A 199 -1.84 -3.53 17.13
N LEU A 200 -2.90 -4.07 17.73
CA LEU A 200 -4.18 -4.28 17.04
C LEU A 200 -5.17 -3.19 17.44
N ALA A 201 -5.84 -2.60 16.47
CA ALA A 201 -7.00 -1.74 16.66
C ALA A 201 -8.24 -2.49 16.17
N THR A 202 -9.25 -2.65 17.01
CA THR A 202 -10.50 -3.33 16.65
C THR A 202 -11.68 -2.42 16.90
N ARG A 203 -12.61 -2.33 15.95
CA ARG A 203 -13.85 -1.57 16.14
C ARG A 203 -14.67 -2.17 17.29
N ASP A 204 -15.12 -1.31 18.19
CA ASP A 204 -16.08 -1.61 19.26
C ASP A 204 -17.16 -0.51 19.30
N GLY A 205 -18.31 -0.81 18.69
CA GLY A 205 -19.37 0.16 18.45
C GLY A 205 -18.88 1.34 17.61
N ASP A 206 -19.02 2.56 18.16
CA ASP A 206 -18.57 3.82 17.58
C ASP A 206 -17.13 4.19 17.99
N SER A 207 -16.41 3.26 18.61
CA SER A 207 -15.06 3.48 19.12
C SER A 207 -14.09 2.37 18.66
N PHE A 208 -12.84 2.47 19.11
CA PHE A 208 -11.80 1.48 18.83
C PHE A 208 -11.09 1.07 20.11
N GLU A 209 -10.97 -0.24 20.29
CA GLU A 209 -10.14 -0.86 21.31
C GLU A 209 -8.73 -1.09 20.76
N LEU A 210 -7.71 -0.69 21.53
CA LEU A 210 -6.31 -0.93 21.19
C LEU A 210 -5.76 -2.05 22.06
N LEU A 211 -5.29 -3.12 21.42
CA LEU A 211 -4.53 -4.19 22.06
C LEU A 211 -3.05 -4.01 21.73
N ARG A 212 -2.29 -3.58 22.72
CA ARG A 212 -0.83 -3.41 22.62
C ARG A 212 -0.13 -4.74 22.92
N PRO A 213 1.06 -4.99 22.34
CA PRO A 213 1.92 -6.12 22.67
C PRO A 213 2.26 -6.22 24.17
#